data_AF-U9UDP9-F1
#
_entry.id   AF-U9UDP9-F1
#
_cell.length_a   1.000
_cell.length_b   1.000
_cell.length_c   1.000
_cell.angle_alpha   90.00
_cell.angle_beta   90.00
_cell.angle_gamma   90.00
#
_symmetry.space_group_name_H-M   'P 1'
#
loop_
_entity.id
_entity.type
_entity.pdbx_description
1 polymer ?
#
loop_
_entity_poly.entity_id
_entity_poly.type
_entity_poly.pdbx_seq_one_letter_code
_entity_poly.pdbx_strand_id
1 'polypeptide(L)'
;MSANDQQQLQNLVFSAELNVENENLEQLGPIIKTIYDTDRQEAFLEQLAMFVRKKEGEIERMCNSNYQEFIQSVDQLLKVRQGTVNLKNKIIDLNYDVQKSGKKVASKKKELIQTRRIQKNIDEAVETLQLCLHVLDMANRVNHLVEERKYYSALRTLEELQTVHLRKAIQYEFAKHLQESIPVMQHDVKNAVTKEMKEWLFKVRQVSGEVGKIAMEQMKLRQERWKLKVAKNPDLRSVPVSSPIEMVMNEENEFNIVNNDHVHIDFKPLYQCLHIYEELGKRNEFKSNYEEDRRSQANLVLSQSFTLREGNEKGFEAFLQDIVGFFVVEYVIVHSTQNFRSQTEVDNLWDSVIAKVVKIITESLDE
;
A
#
# COMPACT_ATOMS: atom_id res chain seq x y z
N MET A 1 4.62 128.48 43.68
CA MET A 1 5.04 127.08 43.47
C MET A 1 6.41 127.12 42.84
N SER A 2 7.42 126.73 43.59
CA SER A 2 8.83 126.80 43.18
C SER A 2 9.13 125.70 42.16
N ALA A 3 10.03 125.94 41.21
CA ALA A 3 10.49 124.95 40.23
C ALA A 3 11.07 123.68 40.91
N ASN A 4 11.45 123.79 42.18
CA ASN A 4 11.89 122.68 43.03
C ASN A 4 10.75 121.72 43.44
N ASP A 5 9.52 122.22 43.54
CA ASP A 5 8.34 121.44 43.96
C ASP A 5 7.85 120.51 42.83
N GLN A 6 7.97 120.95 41.57
CA GLN A 6 7.66 120.14 40.39
C GLN A 6 8.71 119.04 40.17
N GLN A 7 9.99 119.31 40.43
CA GLN A 7 11.06 118.30 40.34
C GLN A 7 10.93 117.21 41.42
N GLN A 8 10.47 117.55 42.63
CA GLN A 8 10.21 116.55 43.68
C GLN A 8 9.02 115.65 43.33
N LEU A 9 7.95 116.19 42.76
CA LEU A 9 6.81 115.42 42.25
C LEU A 9 7.20 114.55 41.04
N GLN A 10 8.04 115.07 40.13
CA GLN A 10 8.57 114.29 39.01
C GLN A 10 9.51 113.16 39.48
N ASN A 11 10.32 113.40 40.53
CA ASN A 11 11.19 112.36 41.11
C ASN A 11 10.40 111.28 41.86
N LEU A 12 9.28 111.62 42.52
CA LEU A 12 8.35 110.65 43.11
C LEU A 12 7.69 109.77 42.03
N VAL A 13 7.37 110.34 40.87
CA VAL A 13 6.84 109.61 39.71
C VAL A 13 7.93 108.78 39.03
N PHE A 14 9.16 109.29 38.95
CA PHE A 14 10.31 108.56 38.40
C PHE A 14 10.71 107.37 39.30
N SER A 15 10.52 107.48 40.62
CA SER A 15 10.63 106.32 41.52
C SER A 15 9.49 105.30 41.35
N ALA A 16 8.32 105.73 40.86
CA ALA A 16 7.25 104.81 40.46
C ALA A 16 7.46 104.22 39.05
N GLU A 17 8.32 104.83 38.22
CA GLU A 17 8.81 104.27 36.95
C GLU A 17 9.99 103.29 37.14
N LEU A 18 10.38 102.98 38.38
CA LEU A 18 11.32 101.88 38.68
C LEU A 18 10.65 100.52 38.43
N ASN A 19 10.85 100.01 37.21
CA ASN A 19 10.88 98.60 36.84
C ASN A 19 9.74 97.73 37.40
N VAL A 20 8.67 97.62 36.61
CA VAL A 20 7.57 96.64 36.72
C VAL A 20 8.06 95.16 36.69
N GLU A 21 9.36 94.92 36.58
CA GLU A 21 9.95 93.58 36.65
C GLU A 21 10.19 93.07 38.08
N ASN A 22 10.02 93.90 39.12
CA ASN A 22 10.08 93.45 40.51
C ASN A 22 8.86 93.91 41.30
N GLU A 23 8.10 92.96 41.85
CA GLU A 23 6.99 93.16 42.79
C GLU A 23 7.49 93.75 44.13
N ASN A 24 8.09 94.94 44.11
CA ASN A 24 8.48 95.66 45.31
C ASN A 24 7.29 96.45 45.89
N LEU A 25 6.26 95.72 46.35
CA LEU A 25 5.13 96.29 47.08
C LEU A 25 5.53 96.90 48.44
N GLU A 26 6.73 96.58 48.96
CA GLU A 26 7.23 97.09 50.24
C GLU A 26 7.56 98.60 50.22
N GLN A 27 7.85 99.17 49.04
CA GLN A 27 8.15 100.59 48.90
C GLN A 27 6.90 101.48 48.84
N LEU A 28 5.71 100.89 48.70
CA LEU A 28 4.44 101.61 48.62
C LEU A 28 4.04 102.25 49.96
N GLY A 29 4.33 101.57 51.08
CA GLY A 29 3.95 102.01 52.43
C GLY A 29 4.52 103.36 52.85
N PRO A 30 5.85 103.60 52.74
CA PRO A 30 6.47 104.89 53.05
C PRO A 30 5.96 106.03 52.15
N ILE A 31 5.74 105.74 50.87
CA ILE A 31 5.26 106.71 49.88
C ILE A 31 3.83 107.15 50.23
N ILE A 32 2.94 106.21 50.53
CA ILE A 32 1.57 106.50 50.97
C ILE A 32 1.58 107.33 52.25
N LYS A 33 2.45 107.01 53.22
CA LYS A 33 2.58 107.77 54.47
C LYS A 33 3.00 109.22 54.23
N THR A 34 4.01 109.45 53.36
CA THR A 34 4.43 110.81 53.01
C THR A 34 3.36 111.61 52.25
N ILE A 35 2.50 110.95 51.47
CA ILE A 35 1.40 111.61 50.75
C ILE A 35 0.30 112.06 51.72
N TYR A 36 0.00 111.24 52.74
CA TYR A 36 -0.91 111.59 53.83
C TYR A 36 -0.36 112.72 54.70
N ASP A 37 0.94 112.72 55.02
CA ASP A 37 1.57 113.76 55.84
C ASP A 37 1.68 115.12 55.10
N THR A 38 1.61 115.12 53.77
CA THR A 38 1.75 116.34 52.93
C THR A 38 0.40 116.87 52.40
N ASP A 39 -0.73 116.25 52.73
CA ASP A 39 -2.09 116.62 52.30
C ASP A 39 -2.28 116.71 50.76
N ARG A 40 -1.49 115.94 49.99
CA ARG A 40 -1.48 115.93 48.51
C ARG A 40 -2.17 114.70 47.91
N GLN A 41 -3.21 114.20 48.58
CA GLN A 41 -3.92 112.98 48.18
C GLN A 41 -4.63 113.12 46.83
N GLU A 42 -5.32 114.25 46.60
CA GLU A 42 -6.05 114.47 45.35
C GLU A 42 -5.12 114.52 44.13
N ALA A 43 -3.95 115.18 44.27
CA ALA A 43 -2.97 115.28 43.19
C ALA A 43 -2.35 113.91 42.83
N PHE A 44 -2.12 113.04 43.83
CA PHE A 44 -1.62 111.69 43.57
C PHE A 44 -2.69 110.79 42.94
N LEU A 45 -3.93 110.87 43.41
CA LEU A 45 -5.06 110.14 42.82
C LEU A 45 -5.32 110.57 41.37
N GLU A 46 -5.22 111.87 41.08
CA GLU A 46 -5.34 112.40 39.72
C GLU A 46 -4.20 111.89 38.82
N GLN A 47 -2.97 111.85 39.34
CA GLN A 47 -1.82 111.33 38.60
C GLN A 47 -1.86 109.82 38.41
N LEU A 48 -2.35 109.06 39.39
CA LEU A 48 -2.61 107.63 39.27
C LEU A 48 -3.73 107.36 38.25
N ALA A 49 -4.81 108.14 38.27
CA ALA A 49 -5.88 108.03 37.28
C ALA A 49 -5.38 108.35 35.86
N MET A 50 -4.49 109.34 35.70
CA MET A 50 -3.82 109.62 34.44
C MET A 50 -2.90 108.48 34.01
N PHE A 51 -2.17 107.86 34.94
CA PHE A 51 -1.32 106.71 34.66
C PHE A 51 -2.14 105.47 34.25
N VAL A 52 -3.24 105.18 34.96
CA VAL A 52 -4.18 104.11 34.60
C VAL A 52 -4.72 104.33 33.20
N ARG A 53 -5.21 105.54 32.88
CA ARG A 53 -5.68 105.88 31.53
C ARG A 53 -4.60 105.74 30.47
N LYS A 54 -3.35 106.14 30.77
CA LYS A 54 -2.21 105.96 29.85
C LYS A 54 -1.93 104.48 29.60
N LYS A 55 -1.93 103.65 30.65
CA LYS A 55 -1.70 102.20 30.54
C LYS A 55 -2.85 101.47 29.88
N GLU A 56 -4.10 101.84 30.15
CA GLU A 56 -5.26 101.34 29.42
C GLU A 56 -5.15 101.68 27.93
N GLY A 57 -4.75 102.90 27.58
CA GLY A 57 -4.53 103.29 26.18
C GLY A 57 -3.31 102.65 25.51
N GLU A 58 -2.30 102.23 26.28
CA GLU A 58 -1.18 101.41 25.79
C GLU A 58 -1.62 99.96 25.54
N ILE A 59 -2.38 99.37 26.47
CA ILE A 59 -2.99 98.04 26.32
C ILE A 59 -3.94 98.01 25.13
N GLU A 60 -4.80 99.02 24.98
CA GLU A 60 -5.74 99.10 23.86
C GLU A 60 -5.02 99.23 22.51
N ARG A 61 -3.93 99.99 22.44
CA ARG A 61 -3.07 100.05 21.24
C ARG A 61 -2.39 98.73 20.92
N MET A 62 -1.82 98.06 21.93
CA MET A 62 -1.21 96.74 21.78
C MET A 62 -2.22 95.68 21.35
N CYS A 63 -3.38 95.66 21.99
CA CYS A 63 -4.50 94.80 21.64
C CYS A 63 -4.98 95.08 20.22
N ASN A 64 -5.18 96.34 19.82
CA ASN A 64 -5.59 96.68 18.46
C ASN A 64 -4.53 96.32 17.41
N SER A 65 -3.24 96.43 17.74
CA SER A 65 -2.15 96.07 16.82
C SER A 65 -2.04 94.56 16.58
N ASN A 66 -2.31 93.73 17.59
CA ASN A 66 -2.08 92.28 17.54
C ASN A 66 -3.38 91.44 17.58
N TYR A 67 -4.55 92.07 17.67
CA TYR A 67 -5.85 91.39 17.75
C TYR A 67 -6.11 90.49 16.55
N GLN A 68 -5.73 90.93 15.34
CA GLN A 68 -5.91 90.13 14.13
C GLN A 68 -5.06 88.86 14.16
N GLU A 69 -3.80 88.95 14.57
CA GLU A 69 -2.91 87.78 14.66
C GLU A 69 -3.35 86.81 15.77
N PHE A 70 -3.85 87.35 16.89
CA PHE A 70 -4.41 86.54 17.97
C PHE A 70 -5.67 85.78 17.51
N ILE A 71 -6.61 86.46 16.85
CA ILE A 71 -7.83 85.84 16.31
C ILE A 71 -7.46 84.77 15.27
N GLN A 72 -6.50 85.05 14.38
CA GLN A 72 -6.03 84.07 13.40
C GLN A 72 -5.40 82.85 14.05
N SER A 73 -4.58 83.03 15.09
CA SER A 73 -3.97 81.93 15.83
C SER A 73 -5.02 81.07 16.55
N VAL A 74 -6.05 81.70 17.14
CA VAL A 74 -7.18 81.00 17.77
C VAL A 74 -8.00 80.23 16.72
N ASP A 75 -8.27 80.82 15.56
CA ASP A 75 -8.97 80.15 14.45
C ASP A 75 -8.17 78.96 13.91
N GLN A 76 -6.85 79.08 13.76
CA GLN A 76 -5.97 77.96 13.40
C GLN A 76 -6.01 76.85 14.44
N LEU A 77 -5.96 77.18 15.73
CA LEU A 77 -6.06 76.21 16.83
C LEU A 77 -7.42 75.47 16.81
N LEU A 78 -8.51 76.18 16.54
CA LEU A 78 -9.84 75.60 16.39
C LEU A 78 -9.92 74.66 15.17
N LYS A 79 -9.36 75.07 14.03
CA LYS A 79 -9.26 74.24 12.82
C LYS A 79 -8.44 72.97 13.06
N VAL A 80 -7.28 73.08 13.70
CA VAL A 80 -6.43 71.93 14.07
C VAL A 80 -7.18 71.03 15.05
N ARG A 81 -7.86 71.58 16.06
CA ARG A 81 -8.68 70.79 16.99
C ARG A 81 -9.74 69.99 16.24
N GLN A 82 -10.45 70.62 15.31
CA GLN A 82 -11.48 69.95 14.52
C GLN A 82 -10.89 68.91 13.57
N GLY A 83 -9.75 69.19 12.95
CA GLY A 83 -8.99 68.23 12.15
C GLY A 83 -8.56 66.99 12.96
N THR A 84 -8.05 67.20 14.18
CA THR A 84 -7.65 66.12 15.10
C THR A 84 -8.84 65.27 15.53
N VAL A 85 -9.99 65.87 15.81
CA VAL A 85 -11.22 65.14 16.14
C VAL A 85 -11.69 64.30 14.95
N ASN A 86 -11.71 64.88 13.76
CA ASN A 86 -12.09 64.15 12.54
C ASN A 86 -11.12 63.01 12.21
N LEU A 87 -9.82 63.24 12.40
CA LEU A 87 -8.80 62.20 12.20
C LEU A 87 -8.96 61.08 13.22
N LYS A 88 -9.22 61.41 14.49
CA LYS A 88 -9.51 60.43 15.54
C LYS A 88 -10.71 59.56 15.16
N ASN A 89 -11.80 60.17 14.70
CA ASN A 89 -12.99 59.42 14.25
C ASN A 89 -12.66 58.49 13.08
N LYS A 90 -11.94 58.98 12.06
CA LYS A 90 -11.49 58.14 10.94
C LYS A 90 -10.59 56.98 11.38
N ILE A 91 -9.71 57.19 12.36
CA ILE A 91 -8.85 56.12 12.91
C ILE A 91 -9.70 55.07 13.63
N ILE A 92 -10.73 55.50 14.39
CA ILE A 92 -11.65 54.59 15.06
C ILE A 92 -12.43 53.76 14.04
N ASP A 93 -12.97 54.40 13.00
CA ASP A 93 -13.72 53.72 11.93
C ASP A 93 -12.83 52.74 11.17
N LEU A 94 -11.63 53.16 10.78
CA LEU A 94 -10.66 52.29 10.11
C LEU A 94 -10.26 51.09 10.98
N ASN A 95 -10.01 51.31 12.28
CA ASN A 95 -9.69 50.23 13.20
C ASN A 95 -10.86 49.25 13.34
N TYR A 96 -12.10 49.75 13.38
CA TYR A 96 -13.28 48.90 13.38
C TYR A 96 -13.37 48.06 12.10
N ASP A 97 -13.18 48.66 10.93
CA ASP A 97 -13.24 47.97 9.63
C ASP A 97 -12.11 46.94 9.46
N VAL A 98 -10.89 47.27 9.90
CA VAL A 98 -9.75 46.35 9.90
C VAL A 98 -10.01 45.17 10.83
N GLN A 99 -10.55 45.40 12.03
CA GLN A 99 -10.88 44.32 12.96
C GLN A 99 -12.02 43.45 12.42
N LYS A 100 -13.06 44.05 11.83
CA LYS A 100 -14.19 43.32 11.24
C LYS A 100 -13.73 42.45 10.07
N SER A 101 -12.93 43.01 9.17
CA SER A 101 -12.34 42.31 8.04
C SER A 101 -11.36 41.22 8.51
N GLY A 102 -10.51 41.53 9.49
CA GLY A 102 -9.58 40.58 10.12
C GLY A 102 -10.29 39.40 10.77
N LYS A 103 -11.40 39.63 11.49
CA LYS A 103 -12.24 38.56 12.07
C LYS A 103 -12.85 37.67 10.98
N LYS A 104 -13.37 38.27 9.89
CA LYS A 104 -13.92 37.52 8.76
C LYS A 104 -12.86 36.64 8.07
N VAL A 105 -11.68 37.19 7.83
CA VAL A 105 -10.53 36.46 7.26
C VAL A 105 -10.07 35.34 8.20
N ALA A 106 -9.98 35.60 9.51
CA ALA A 106 -9.61 34.60 10.50
C ALA A 106 -10.62 33.43 10.54
N SER A 107 -11.92 33.72 10.46
CA SER A 107 -12.96 32.68 10.35
C SER A 107 -12.77 31.84 9.09
N LYS A 108 -12.61 32.48 7.92
CA LYS A 108 -12.39 31.77 6.65
C LYS A 108 -11.10 30.96 6.64
N LYS A 109 -10.03 31.43 7.30
CA LYS A 109 -8.79 30.67 7.46
C LYS A 109 -9.00 29.42 8.33
N LYS A 110 -9.78 29.51 9.41
CA LYS A 110 -10.12 28.34 10.24
C LYS A 110 -10.90 27.30 9.43
N GLU A 111 -11.92 27.74 8.67
CA GLU A 111 -12.66 26.87 7.75
C GLU A 111 -11.73 26.20 6.74
N LEU A 112 -10.81 26.96 6.11
CA LEU A 112 -9.86 26.42 5.15
C LEU A 112 -8.93 25.35 5.75
N ILE A 113 -8.46 25.56 6.98
CA ILE A 113 -7.63 24.57 7.69
C ILE A 113 -8.43 23.30 7.97
N GLN A 114 -9.69 23.42 8.39
CA GLN A 114 -10.56 22.27 8.58
C GLN A 114 -10.80 21.52 7.28
N THR A 115 -11.11 22.22 6.18
CA THR A 115 -11.28 21.60 4.86
C THR A 115 -10.01 20.91 4.38
N ARG A 116 -8.82 21.50 4.58
CA ARG A 116 -7.54 20.84 4.25
C ARG A 116 -7.29 19.60 5.09
N ARG A 117 -7.67 19.59 6.37
CA ARG A 117 -7.58 18.39 7.22
C ARG A 117 -8.51 17.30 6.72
N ILE A 118 -9.74 17.64 6.35
CA ILE A 118 -10.70 16.70 5.76
C ILE A 118 -10.14 16.15 4.44
N GLN A 119 -9.58 17.01 3.59
CA GLN A 119 -8.96 16.59 2.33
C GLN A 119 -7.82 15.60 2.57
N LYS A 120 -6.91 15.89 3.50
CA LYS A 120 -5.83 14.96 3.85
C LYS A 120 -6.36 13.61 4.35
N ASN A 121 -7.39 13.62 5.20
CA ASN A 121 -8.03 12.38 5.66
C ASN A 121 -8.69 11.62 4.50
N ILE A 122 -9.26 12.32 3.51
CA ILE A 122 -9.82 11.70 2.30
C ILE A 122 -8.69 11.08 1.47
N ASP A 123 -7.57 11.77 1.28
CA ASP A 123 -6.43 11.26 0.52
C ASP A 123 -5.86 9.98 1.18
N GLU A 124 -5.68 9.98 2.50
CA GLU A 124 -5.26 8.79 3.27
C GLU A 124 -6.29 7.65 3.17
N ALA A 125 -7.59 7.96 3.16
CA ALA A 125 -8.64 6.97 2.96
C ALA A 125 -8.61 6.39 1.53
N VAL A 126 -8.31 7.20 0.52
CA VAL A 126 -8.20 6.75 -0.87
C VAL A 126 -6.99 5.83 -1.04
N GLU A 127 -5.82 6.21 -0.50
CA GLU A 127 -4.61 5.38 -0.55
C GLU A 127 -4.83 4.02 0.13
N THR A 128 -5.46 4.01 1.31
CA THR A 128 -5.76 2.76 2.02
C THR A 128 -6.76 1.89 1.28
N LEU A 129 -7.82 2.47 0.70
CA LEU A 129 -8.77 1.74 -0.15
C LEU A 129 -8.11 1.15 -1.40
N GLN A 130 -7.19 1.87 -2.04
CA GLN A 130 -6.44 1.37 -3.20
C GLN A 130 -5.56 0.16 -2.83
N LEU A 131 -4.91 0.19 -1.66
CA LEU A 131 -4.16 -0.97 -1.16
C LEU A 131 -5.08 -2.17 -0.91
N CYS A 132 -6.28 -1.95 -0.38
CA CYS A 132 -7.26 -3.01 -0.14
C CYS A 132 -7.76 -3.62 -1.45
N LEU A 133 -8.06 -2.79 -2.46
CA LEU A 133 -8.45 -3.23 -3.80
C LEU A 133 -7.35 -4.06 -4.45
N HIS A 134 -6.09 -3.62 -4.36
CA HIS A 134 -4.97 -4.37 -4.92
C HIS A 134 -4.82 -5.77 -4.28
N VAL A 135 -5.00 -5.87 -2.96
CA VAL A 135 -5.00 -7.16 -2.23
C VAL A 135 -6.13 -8.07 -2.73
N LEU A 136 -7.33 -7.52 -2.92
CA LEU A 136 -8.49 -8.26 -3.45
C LEU A 136 -8.28 -8.70 -4.91
N ASP A 137 -7.72 -7.84 -5.75
CA ASP A 137 -7.40 -8.17 -7.15
C ASP A 137 -6.35 -9.29 -7.22
N MET A 138 -5.37 -9.29 -6.32
CA MET A 138 -4.40 -10.38 -6.22
C MET A 138 -5.04 -11.70 -5.77
N ALA A 139 -5.94 -11.66 -4.79
CA ALA A 139 -6.70 -12.85 -4.40
C ALA A 139 -7.59 -13.36 -5.57
N ASN A 140 -8.23 -12.46 -6.32
CA ASN A 140 -9.03 -12.85 -7.46
C ASN A 140 -8.17 -13.41 -8.62
N ARG A 141 -6.98 -12.83 -8.83
CA ARG A 141 -6.01 -13.35 -9.79
C ARG A 141 -5.58 -14.78 -9.46
N VAL A 142 -5.43 -15.14 -8.18
CA VAL A 142 -5.15 -16.53 -7.79
C VAL A 142 -6.25 -17.45 -8.28
N ASN A 143 -7.53 -17.08 -8.11
CA ASN A 143 -8.65 -17.89 -8.60
C ASN A 143 -8.58 -18.08 -10.13
N HIS A 144 -8.30 -17.01 -10.89
CA HIS A 144 -8.13 -17.13 -12.34
C HIS A 144 -6.91 -17.98 -12.73
N LEU A 145 -5.79 -17.90 -12.00
CA LEU A 145 -4.64 -18.76 -12.25
C LEU A 145 -4.93 -20.25 -12.00
N VAL A 146 -5.81 -20.55 -11.03
CA VAL A 146 -6.30 -21.91 -10.78
C VAL A 146 -7.19 -22.38 -11.93
N GLU A 147 -8.05 -21.53 -12.47
CA GLU A 147 -8.87 -21.83 -13.66
C GLU A 147 -8.01 -22.09 -14.90
N GLU A 148 -6.92 -21.33 -15.08
CA GLU A 148 -5.97 -21.50 -16.19
C GLU A 148 -5.01 -22.71 -16.01
N ARG A 149 -5.14 -23.51 -14.95
CA ARG A 149 -4.26 -24.65 -14.60
C ARG A 149 -2.80 -24.26 -14.30
N LYS A 150 -2.55 -22.99 -13.96
CA LYS A 150 -1.22 -22.48 -13.59
C LYS A 150 -1.02 -22.53 -12.07
N TYR A 151 -1.05 -23.74 -11.51
CA TYR A 151 -1.08 -23.95 -10.06
C TYR A 151 0.17 -23.43 -9.32
N TYR A 152 1.37 -23.56 -9.91
CA TYR A 152 2.60 -23.07 -9.28
C TYR A 152 2.60 -21.52 -9.20
N SER A 153 2.21 -20.86 -10.29
CA SER A 153 2.04 -19.41 -10.30
C SER A 153 0.98 -18.94 -9.30
N ALA A 154 -0.10 -19.72 -9.13
CA ALA A 154 -1.14 -19.44 -8.13
C ALA A 154 -0.56 -19.52 -6.70
N LEU A 155 0.19 -20.57 -6.36
CA LEU A 155 0.83 -20.70 -5.04
C LEU A 155 1.84 -19.59 -4.78
N ARG A 156 2.67 -19.24 -5.77
CA ARG A 156 3.63 -18.15 -5.64
C ARG A 156 2.94 -16.80 -5.42
N THR A 157 1.85 -16.54 -6.13
CA THR A 157 1.04 -15.32 -5.96
C THR A 157 0.38 -15.30 -4.58
N LEU A 158 -0.07 -16.45 -4.06
CA LEU A 158 -0.57 -16.57 -2.68
C LEU A 158 0.51 -16.29 -1.64
N GLU A 159 1.73 -16.78 -1.87
CA GLU A 159 2.86 -16.51 -0.98
C GLU A 159 3.27 -15.03 -1.01
N GLU A 160 3.28 -14.40 -2.18
CA GLU A 160 3.51 -12.96 -2.34
C GLU A 160 2.42 -12.13 -1.63
N LEU A 161 1.15 -12.54 -1.78
CA LEU A 161 0.01 -11.93 -1.08
C LEU A 161 0.21 -11.99 0.43
N GLN A 162 0.62 -13.15 0.97
CA GLN A 162 0.85 -13.36 2.40
C GLN A 162 2.06 -12.56 2.92
N THR A 163 3.17 -12.57 2.19
CA THR A 163 4.45 -12.05 2.67
C THR A 163 4.57 -10.53 2.53
N VAL A 164 4.08 -9.95 1.42
CA VAL A 164 4.29 -8.54 1.06
C VAL A 164 3.06 -7.68 1.33
N HIS A 165 1.88 -8.11 0.87
CA HIS A 165 0.71 -7.24 0.81
C HIS A 165 -0.15 -7.34 2.07
N LEU A 166 -0.37 -8.55 2.58
CA LEU A 166 -1.13 -8.76 3.81
C LEU A 166 -0.43 -8.13 5.01
N ARG A 167 0.90 -8.20 5.10
CA ARG A 167 1.67 -7.59 6.21
C ARG A 167 1.40 -6.09 6.39
N LYS A 168 1.11 -5.37 5.30
CA LYS A 168 0.78 -3.94 5.32
C LYS A 168 -0.69 -3.67 5.68
N ALA A 169 -1.58 -4.65 5.47
CA ALA A 169 -3.02 -4.53 5.63
C ALA A 169 -3.59 -5.22 6.89
N ILE A 170 -2.77 -5.91 7.71
CA ILE A 170 -3.20 -6.63 8.95
C ILE A 170 -4.04 -5.78 9.92
N GLN A 171 -3.93 -4.44 9.85
CA GLN A 171 -4.70 -3.52 10.68
C GLN A 171 -6.21 -3.58 10.40
N TYR A 172 -6.63 -4.07 9.22
CA TYR A 172 -8.03 -4.15 8.83
C TYR A 172 -8.61 -5.55 9.02
N GLU A 173 -9.87 -5.63 9.43
CA GLU A 173 -10.56 -6.91 9.69
C GLU A 173 -10.66 -7.80 8.44
N PHE A 174 -10.86 -7.22 7.25
CA PHE A 174 -10.92 -8.00 6.01
C PHE A 174 -9.60 -8.73 5.72
N ALA A 175 -8.45 -8.13 6.08
CA ALA A 175 -7.13 -8.74 5.86
C ALA A 175 -6.94 -9.96 6.76
N LYS A 176 -7.52 -9.96 7.96
CA LYS A 176 -7.54 -11.14 8.84
C LYS A 176 -8.37 -12.26 8.24
N HIS A 177 -9.58 -11.96 7.75
CA HIS A 177 -10.41 -12.95 7.05
C HIS A 177 -9.73 -13.50 5.78
N LEU A 178 -9.03 -12.66 5.04
CA LEU A 178 -8.27 -13.10 3.87
C LEU A 178 -7.09 -14.00 4.29
N GLN A 179 -6.41 -13.69 5.40
CA GLN A 179 -5.35 -14.53 5.94
C GLN A 179 -5.86 -15.92 6.39
N GLU A 180 -7.05 -15.97 6.99
CA GLU A 180 -7.73 -17.24 7.31
C GLU A 180 -8.16 -18.01 6.06
N SER A 181 -8.39 -17.31 4.95
CA SER A 181 -8.80 -17.90 3.66
C SER A 181 -7.62 -18.43 2.85
N ILE A 182 -6.38 -17.98 3.06
CA ILE A 182 -5.20 -18.46 2.31
C ILE A 182 -5.01 -19.98 2.41
N PRO A 183 -5.06 -20.62 3.61
CA PRO A 183 -4.95 -22.07 3.71
C PRO A 183 -6.05 -22.81 2.94
N VAL A 184 -7.26 -22.22 2.86
CA VAL A 184 -8.37 -22.77 2.07
C VAL A 184 -8.03 -22.69 0.59
N MET A 185 -7.55 -21.55 0.10
CA MET A 185 -7.13 -21.41 -1.31
C MET A 185 -5.97 -22.35 -1.66
N GLN A 186 -5.01 -22.55 -0.76
CA GLN A 186 -3.95 -23.55 -0.94
C GLN A 186 -4.51 -24.98 -1.00
N HIS A 187 -5.51 -25.29 -0.20
CA HIS A 187 -6.20 -26.58 -0.24
C HIS A 187 -7.00 -26.76 -1.53
N ASP A 188 -7.64 -25.71 -2.05
CA ASP A 188 -8.35 -25.74 -3.32
C ASP A 188 -7.40 -25.98 -4.49
N VAL A 189 -6.23 -25.33 -4.50
CA VAL A 189 -5.15 -25.61 -5.47
C VAL A 189 -4.72 -27.07 -5.39
N LYS A 190 -4.48 -27.60 -4.18
CA LYS A 190 -4.16 -29.03 -3.97
C LYS A 190 -5.25 -29.93 -4.54
N ASN A 191 -6.52 -29.64 -4.28
CA ASN A 191 -7.65 -30.46 -4.75
C ASN A 191 -7.78 -30.42 -6.28
N ALA A 192 -7.61 -29.24 -6.89
CA ALA A 192 -7.64 -29.07 -8.34
C ALA A 192 -6.53 -29.88 -9.03
N VAL A 193 -5.31 -29.79 -8.51
CA VAL A 193 -4.14 -30.56 -9.00
C VAL A 193 -4.36 -32.07 -8.83
N THR A 194 -4.90 -32.49 -7.69
CA THR A 194 -5.22 -33.91 -7.43
C THR A 194 -6.28 -34.42 -8.40
N LYS A 195 -7.28 -33.60 -8.73
CA LYS A 195 -8.31 -33.95 -9.71
C LYS A 195 -7.71 -34.14 -11.10
N GLU A 196 -6.86 -33.22 -11.55
CA GLU A 196 -6.19 -33.34 -12.85
C GLU A 196 -5.30 -34.59 -12.91
N MET A 197 -4.60 -34.90 -11.82
CA MET A 197 -3.81 -36.12 -11.70
C MET A 197 -4.70 -37.38 -11.77
N LYS A 198 -5.86 -37.40 -11.11
CA LYS A 198 -6.80 -38.53 -11.21
C LYS A 198 -7.39 -38.69 -12.61
N GLU A 199 -7.69 -37.57 -13.29
CA GLU A 199 -8.09 -37.58 -14.71
C GLU A 199 -6.97 -38.15 -15.59
N TRP A 200 -5.72 -37.81 -15.30
CA TRP A 200 -4.56 -38.39 -15.98
C TRP A 200 -4.44 -39.89 -15.72
N LEU A 201 -4.58 -40.36 -14.47
CA LEU A 201 -4.58 -41.79 -14.13
C LEU A 201 -5.66 -42.57 -14.88
N PHE A 202 -6.82 -41.96 -15.11
CA PHE A 202 -7.88 -42.56 -15.91
C PHE A 202 -7.48 -42.68 -17.39
N LYS A 203 -6.93 -41.61 -17.98
CA LYS A 203 -6.43 -41.63 -19.37
C LYS A 203 -5.33 -42.67 -19.57
N VAL A 204 -4.37 -42.72 -18.64
CA VAL A 204 -3.29 -43.71 -18.65
C VAL A 204 -3.84 -45.13 -18.64
N ARG A 205 -4.89 -45.41 -17.86
CA ARG A 205 -5.55 -46.72 -17.82
C ARG A 205 -6.23 -47.07 -19.15
N GLN A 206 -6.82 -46.11 -19.85
CA GLN A 206 -7.45 -46.37 -21.16
C GLN A 206 -6.41 -46.73 -22.22
N VAL A 207 -5.26 -46.07 -22.15
CA VAL A 207 -4.19 -46.22 -23.14
C VAL A 207 -3.22 -47.36 -22.78
N SER A 208 -3.22 -47.84 -21.53
CA SER A 208 -2.28 -48.88 -21.08
C SER A 208 -2.40 -50.18 -21.89
N GLY A 209 -3.60 -50.60 -22.29
CA GLY A 209 -3.76 -51.78 -23.14
C GLY A 209 -3.05 -51.65 -24.49
N GLU A 210 -3.17 -50.49 -25.13
CA GLU A 210 -2.48 -50.19 -26.39
C GLU A 210 -0.96 -50.14 -26.22
N VAL A 211 -0.49 -49.53 -25.12
CA VAL A 211 0.94 -49.52 -24.75
C VAL A 211 1.45 -50.96 -24.59
N GLY A 212 0.69 -51.82 -23.93
CA GLY A 212 1.05 -53.22 -23.75
C GLY A 212 1.10 -53.99 -25.06
N LYS A 213 0.13 -53.78 -25.95
CA LYS A 213 0.13 -54.36 -27.30
C LYS A 213 1.37 -53.96 -28.09
N ILE A 214 1.69 -52.66 -28.12
CA ILE A 214 2.88 -52.13 -28.80
C ILE A 214 4.14 -52.71 -28.15
N ALA A 215 4.21 -52.76 -26.82
CA ALA A 215 5.35 -53.33 -26.10
C ALA A 215 5.58 -54.81 -26.48
N MET A 216 4.52 -55.60 -26.55
CA MET A 216 4.60 -57.01 -26.96
C MET A 216 5.00 -57.18 -28.43
N GLU A 217 4.43 -56.37 -29.33
CA GLU A 217 4.77 -56.39 -30.75
C GLU A 217 6.24 -56.02 -30.97
N GLN A 218 6.72 -54.97 -30.29
CA GLN A 218 8.12 -54.57 -30.33
C GLN A 218 9.05 -55.63 -29.74
N MET A 219 8.63 -56.30 -28.65
CA MET A 219 9.38 -57.42 -28.09
C MET A 219 9.45 -58.60 -29.07
N LYS A 220 8.36 -58.91 -29.78
CA LYS A 220 8.34 -59.95 -30.82
C LYS A 220 9.29 -59.59 -31.97
N LEU A 221 9.23 -58.35 -32.47
CA LEU A 221 10.16 -57.87 -33.50
C LEU A 221 11.61 -57.89 -33.03
N ARG A 222 11.87 -57.59 -31.75
CA ARG A 222 13.21 -57.70 -31.14
C ARG A 222 13.69 -59.15 -31.11
N GLN A 223 12.83 -60.11 -30.72
CA GLN A 223 13.17 -61.53 -30.76
C GLN A 223 13.45 -62.04 -32.17
N GLU A 224 12.66 -61.63 -33.17
CA GLU A 224 12.88 -62.00 -34.57
C GLU A 224 14.20 -61.44 -35.12
N ARG A 225 14.49 -60.16 -34.84
CA ARG A 225 15.78 -59.54 -35.18
C ARG A 225 16.95 -60.26 -34.50
N TRP A 226 16.81 -60.63 -33.23
CA TRP A 226 17.84 -61.38 -32.51
C TRP A 226 18.06 -62.76 -33.11
N LYS A 227 16.99 -63.51 -33.42
CA LYS A 227 17.08 -64.82 -34.09
C LYS A 227 17.85 -64.74 -35.41
N LEU A 228 17.60 -63.70 -36.22
CA LEU A 228 18.35 -63.47 -37.47
C LEU A 228 19.83 -63.17 -37.22
N LYS A 229 20.17 -62.42 -36.16
CA LYS A 229 21.56 -62.13 -35.78
C LYS A 229 22.28 -63.37 -35.23
N VAL A 230 21.62 -64.17 -34.40
CA VAL A 230 22.13 -65.46 -33.88
C VAL A 230 22.31 -66.48 -35.01
N ALA A 231 21.43 -66.48 -36.01
CA ALA A 231 21.58 -67.34 -37.18
C ALA A 231 22.83 -66.98 -38.01
N LYS A 232 23.22 -65.70 -38.04
CA LYS A 232 24.42 -65.22 -38.73
C LYS A 232 25.72 -65.45 -37.92
N ASN A 233 25.63 -65.44 -36.59
CA ASN A 233 26.78 -65.57 -35.68
C ASN A 233 26.56 -66.73 -34.69
N PRO A 234 27.15 -67.92 -34.92
CA PRO A 234 26.98 -69.11 -34.07
C PRO A 234 27.38 -68.90 -32.60
N ASP A 235 28.32 -67.98 -32.34
CA ASP A 235 28.83 -67.67 -31.00
C ASP A 235 27.79 -66.99 -30.09
N LEU A 236 26.71 -66.46 -30.66
CA LEU A 236 25.62 -65.78 -29.93
C LEU A 236 24.48 -66.73 -29.52
N ARG A 237 24.57 -68.04 -29.81
CA ARG A 237 23.50 -69.02 -29.52
C ARG A 237 23.17 -69.18 -28.04
N SER A 238 24.15 -68.98 -27.16
CA SER A 238 23.98 -69.07 -25.70
C SER A 238 23.46 -67.78 -25.08
N VAL A 239 23.39 -66.68 -25.85
CA VAL A 239 23.05 -65.36 -25.35
C VAL A 239 21.53 -65.15 -25.47
N PRO A 240 20.80 -65.03 -24.34
CA PRO A 240 19.37 -64.79 -24.36
C PRO A 240 19.05 -63.36 -24.83
N VAL A 241 17.82 -63.17 -25.31
CA VAL A 241 17.25 -61.83 -25.58
C VAL A 241 17.20 -61.04 -24.28
N SER A 242 17.55 -59.75 -24.30
CA SER A 242 17.77 -58.88 -23.11
C SER A 242 19.10 -59.10 -22.37
N SER A 243 20.05 -59.87 -22.93
CA SER A 243 21.42 -59.87 -22.43
C SER A 243 22.10 -58.51 -22.69
N PRO A 244 23.04 -58.05 -21.84
CA PRO A 244 23.82 -56.84 -22.10
C PRO A 244 24.46 -56.82 -23.50
N ILE A 245 24.88 -57.98 -24.01
CA ILE A 245 25.44 -58.13 -25.36
C ILE A 245 24.40 -57.79 -26.43
N GLU A 246 23.17 -58.24 -26.27
CA GLU A 246 22.08 -57.97 -27.20
C GLU A 246 21.64 -56.50 -27.13
N MET A 247 21.65 -55.88 -25.94
CA MET A 247 21.34 -54.46 -25.76
C MET A 247 22.34 -53.58 -26.51
N VAL A 248 23.65 -53.78 -26.31
CA VAL A 248 24.71 -53.00 -26.99
C VAL A 248 24.64 -53.18 -28.51
N MET A 249 24.34 -54.39 -28.99
CA MET A 249 24.20 -54.67 -30.42
C MET A 249 22.93 -54.10 -31.07
N ASN A 250 21.99 -53.55 -30.28
CA ASN A 250 20.70 -53.01 -30.73
C ASN A 250 20.47 -51.55 -30.30
N GLU A 251 21.51 -50.84 -29.85
CA GLU A 251 21.44 -49.42 -29.39
C GLU A 251 20.82 -48.47 -30.43
N GLU A 252 21.02 -48.71 -31.73
CA GLU A 252 20.50 -47.84 -32.81
C GLU A 252 18.98 -47.93 -33.01
N ASN A 253 18.28 -48.88 -32.37
CA ASN A 253 16.85 -49.14 -32.55
C ASN A 253 16.03 -48.85 -31.28
N GLU A 254 16.41 -47.85 -30.50
CA GLU A 254 15.69 -47.48 -29.27
C GLU A 254 14.31 -46.90 -29.61
N PHE A 255 13.27 -47.74 -29.48
CA PHE A 255 11.87 -47.36 -29.71
C PHE A 255 11.21 -47.00 -28.38
N ASN A 256 10.72 -45.77 -28.25
CA ASN A 256 10.12 -45.29 -27.01
C ASN A 256 8.67 -45.75 -26.89
N ILE A 257 8.44 -46.91 -26.27
CA ILE A 257 7.14 -47.58 -26.14
C ILE A 257 6.00 -46.64 -25.66
N VAL A 258 6.32 -45.61 -24.89
CA VAL A 258 5.37 -44.70 -24.24
C VAL A 258 5.15 -43.37 -25.01
N ASN A 259 5.99 -43.10 -26.01
CA ASN A 259 5.91 -41.91 -26.86
C ASN A 259 6.27 -42.24 -28.31
N ASN A 260 5.25 -42.62 -29.09
CA ASN A 260 5.34 -43.00 -30.52
C ASN A 260 4.20 -42.37 -31.33
N ASP A 261 4.24 -42.54 -32.65
CA ASP A 261 3.19 -42.11 -33.58
C ASP A 261 1.78 -42.64 -33.23
N HIS A 262 1.71 -43.77 -32.51
CA HIS A 262 0.46 -44.41 -32.11
C HIS A 262 -0.02 -44.06 -30.70
N VAL A 263 0.90 -43.79 -29.77
CA VAL A 263 0.58 -43.56 -28.36
C VAL A 263 1.50 -42.50 -27.79
N HIS A 264 0.90 -41.46 -27.19
CA HIS A 264 1.61 -40.38 -26.51
C HIS A 264 1.04 -40.19 -25.10
N ILE A 265 1.79 -40.60 -24.08
CA ILE A 265 1.43 -40.35 -22.68
C ILE A 265 2.18 -39.10 -22.19
N ASP A 266 1.42 -38.03 -21.90
CA ASP A 266 1.98 -36.81 -21.32
C ASP A 266 2.09 -36.94 -19.80
N PHE A 267 3.30 -37.01 -19.24
CA PHE A 267 3.54 -37.11 -17.79
C PHE A 267 3.50 -35.77 -17.06
N LYS A 268 3.30 -34.63 -17.76
CA LYS A 268 3.24 -33.29 -17.14
C LYS A 268 2.27 -33.21 -15.95
N PRO A 269 1.04 -33.75 -15.99
CA PRO A 269 0.12 -33.68 -14.85
C PRO A 269 0.67 -34.34 -13.58
N LEU A 270 1.37 -35.47 -13.74
CA LEU A 270 2.03 -36.16 -12.63
C LEU A 270 3.17 -35.32 -12.05
N TYR A 271 4.04 -34.77 -12.89
CA TYR A 271 5.16 -33.95 -12.43
C TYR A 271 4.71 -32.63 -11.81
N GLN A 272 3.68 -32.00 -12.39
CA GLN A 272 3.07 -30.79 -11.83
C GLN A 272 2.46 -31.09 -10.46
N CYS A 273 1.75 -32.21 -10.32
CA CYS A 273 1.23 -32.65 -9.04
C CYS A 273 2.34 -32.90 -8.01
N LEU A 274 3.38 -33.64 -8.40
CA LEU A 274 4.53 -33.90 -7.54
C LEU A 274 5.19 -32.60 -7.04
N HIS A 275 5.45 -31.66 -7.95
CA HIS A 275 6.07 -30.39 -7.62
C HIS A 275 5.20 -29.56 -6.67
N ILE A 276 3.90 -29.45 -6.93
CA ILE A 276 2.98 -28.70 -6.05
C ILE A 276 2.91 -29.32 -4.65
N TYR A 277 2.87 -30.65 -4.55
CA TYR A 277 2.87 -31.33 -3.25
C TYR A 277 4.20 -31.20 -2.50
N GLU A 278 5.31 -31.04 -3.21
CA GLU A 278 6.62 -30.73 -2.63
C GLU A 278 6.67 -29.32 -2.06
N GLU A 279 6.20 -28.32 -2.81
CA GLU A 279 6.07 -26.93 -2.34
C GLU A 279 5.13 -26.81 -1.12
N LEU A 280 4.08 -27.63 -1.06
CA LEU A 280 3.16 -27.69 0.09
C LEU A 280 3.69 -28.51 1.28
N GLY A 281 4.85 -29.17 1.15
CA GLY A 281 5.43 -30.03 2.19
C GLY A 281 4.65 -31.32 2.46
N LYS A 282 3.75 -31.73 1.55
CA LYS A 282 2.85 -32.90 1.70
C LYS A 282 3.23 -34.08 0.79
N ARG A 283 4.50 -34.16 0.40
CA ARG A 283 5.02 -35.19 -0.52
C ARG A 283 4.72 -36.64 -0.07
N ASN A 284 4.85 -36.95 1.22
CA ASN A 284 4.59 -38.29 1.74
C ASN A 284 3.11 -38.69 1.65
N GLU A 285 2.20 -37.73 1.86
CA GLU A 285 0.76 -37.95 1.70
C GLU A 285 0.44 -38.30 0.24
N PHE A 286 1.02 -37.57 -0.72
CA PHE A 286 0.83 -37.85 -2.14
C PHE A 286 1.37 -39.23 -2.53
N LYS A 287 2.55 -39.60 -2.04
CA LYS A 287 3.14 -40.91 -2.29
C LYS A 287 2.21 -42.05 -1.84
N SER A 288 1.67 -41.96 -0.63
CA SER A 288 0.75 -42.97 -0.08
C SER A 288 -0.53 -43.07 -0.92
N ASN A 289 -1.15 -41.93 -1.23
CA ASN A 289 -2.39 -41.90 -2.02
C ASN A 289 -2.17 -42.44 -3.44
N TYR A 290 -1.04 -42.08 -4.07
CA TYR A 290 -0.68 -42.56 -5.39
C TYR A 290 -0.47 -44.08 -5.40
N GLU A 291 0.22 -44.63 -4.40
CA GLU A 291 0.42 -46.07 -4.28
C GLU A 291 -0.91 -46.82 -4.14
N GLU A 292 -1.83 -46.30 -3.33
CA GLU A 292 -3.16 -46.88 -3.12
C GLU A 292 -4.01 -46.83 -4.41
N ASP A 293 -4.00 -45.70 -5.11
CA ASP A 293 -4.70 -45.53 -6.38
C ASP A 293 -4.17 -46.51 -7.44
N ARG A 294 -2.84 -46.65 -7.56
CA ARG A 294 -2.21 -47.58 -8.52
C ARG A 294 -2.44 -49.05 -8.15
N ARG A 295 -2.41 -49.40 -6.86
CA ARG A 295 -2.76 -50.75 -6.38
C ARG A 295 -4.22 -51.09 -6.69
N SER A 296 -5.13 -50.13 -6.53
CA SER A 296 -6.54 -50.28 -6.87
C SER A 296 -6.73 -50.47 -8.38
N GLN A 297 -6.03 -49.69 -9.21
CA GLN A 297 -6.05 -49.87 -10.66
C GLN A 297 -5.51 -51.23 -11.10
N ALA A 298 -4.42 -51.72 -10.50
CA ALA A 298 -3.90 -53.06 -10.77
C ALA A 298 -4.93 -54.15 -10.42
N ASN A 299 -5.59 -54.05 -9.26
CA ASN A 299 -6.64 -54.98 -8.87
C ASN A 299 -7.86 -54.93 -9.81
N LEU A 300 -8.19 -53.76 -10.36
CA LEU A 300 -9.27 -53.63 -11.35
C LEU A 300 -8.95 -54.31 -12.66
N VAL A 301 -7.70 -54.24 -13.15
CA VAL A 301 -7.26 -55.01 -14.33
C VAL A 301 -7.43 -56.51 -14.07
N LEU A 302 -7.04 -56.96 -12.88
CA LEU A 302 -7.14 -58.38 -12.48
C LEU A 302 -8.57 -58.88 -12.27
N SER A 303 -9.55 -58.00 -12.10
CA SER A 303 -10.96 -58.38 -11.97
C SER A 303 -11.65 -58.69 -13.30
N GLN A 304 -10.99 -58.49 -14.44
CA GLN A 304 -11.52 -58.85 -15.74
C GLN A 304 -11.61 -60.39 -15.85
N SER A 305 -12.81 -60.91 -16.08
CA SER A 305 -13.03 -62.34 -16.33
C SER A 305 -12.83 -62.67 -17.80
N PHE A 306 -12.11 -63.75 -18.07
CA PHE A 306 -12.00 -64.36 -19.39
C PHE A 306 -12.03 -65.88 -19.23
N THR A 307 -12.56 -66.58 -20.24
CA THR A 307 -12.65 -68.05 -20.25
C THR A 307 -11.77 -68.59 -21.35
N LEU A 308 -10.85 -69.50 -21.03
CA LEU A 308 -9.90 -70.06 -21.99
C LEU A 308 -10.46 -71.25 -22.79
N ARG A 309 -11.55 -71.89 -22.32
CA ARG A 309 -12.13 -73.09 -22.94
C ARG A 309 -12.83 -72.86 -24.29
N GLU A 310 -13.26 -71.65 -24.61
CA GLU A 310 -14.02 -71.35 -25.83
C GLU A 310 -13.17 -70.83 -27.00
N GLY A 311 -11.84 -70.95 -26.94
CA GLY A 311 -10.96 -70.37 -27.97
C GLY A 311 -10.91 -68.83 -27.92
N ASN A 312 -11.22 -68.24 -26.77
CA ASN A 312 -11.13 -66.80 -26.53
C ASN A 312 -9.68 -66.35 -26.29
N GLU A 313 -8.79 -66.70 -27.22
CA GLU A 313 -7.37 -66.32 -27.21
C GLU A 313 -7.21 -64.80 -27.18
N LYS A 314 -8.12 -64.07 -27.83
CA LYS A 314 -8.12 -62.61 -27.89
C LYS A 314 -8.40 -61.95 -26.54
N GLY A 315 -9.29 -62.53 -25.72
CA GLY A 315 -9.56 -62.02 -24.38
C GLY A 315 -8.36 -62.16 -23.44
N PHE A 316 -7.68 -63.31 -23.53
CA PHE A 316 -6.44 -63.54 -22.79
C PHE A 316 -5.29 -62.64 -23.26
N GLU A 317 -5.15 -62.46 -24.57
CA GLU A 317 -4.16 -61.55 -25.15
C GLU A 317 -4.38 -60.11 -24.67
N ALA A 318 -5.62 -59.61 -24.72
CA ALA A 318 -5.97 -58.28 -24.23
C ALA A 318 -5.68 -58.11 -22.72
N PHE A 319 -6.00 -59.14 -21.91
CA PHE A 319 -5.70 -59.14 -20.48
C PHE A 319 -4.18 -59.04 -20.20
N LEU A 320 -3.36 -59.81 -20.91
CA LEU A 320 -1.91 -59.72 -20.77
C LEU A 320 -1.38 -58.37 -21.27
N GLN A 321 -1.95 -57.81 -22.35
CA GLN A 321 -1.60 -56.48 -22.85
C GLN A 321 -1.89 -55.41 -21.80
N ASP A 322 -3.04 -55.45 -21.12
CA ASP A 322 -3.38 -54.51 -20.04
C ASP A 322 -2.37 -54.58 -18.88
N ILE A 323 -1.96 -55.78 -18.47
CA ILE A 323 -0.96 -55.96 -17.40
C ILE A 323 0.41 -55.44 -17.83
N VAL A 324 0.89 -55.83 -19.01
CA VAL A 324 2.20 -55.37 -19.50
C VAL A 324 2.22 -53.86 -19.65
N GLY A 325 1.16 -53.27 -20.21
CA GLY A 325 1.02 -51.84 -20.35
C GLY A 325 1.05 -51.10 -19.01
N PHE A 326 0.38 -51.64 -17.99
CA PHE A 326 0.41 -51.08 -16.63
C PHE A 326 1.85 -51.00 -16.09
N PHE A 327 2.61 -52.10 -16.17
CA PHE A 327 3.98 -52.15 -15.64
C PHE A 327 5.00 -51.40 -16.48
N VAL A 328 4.79 -51.27 -17.80
CA VAL A 328 5.62 -50.39 -18.65
C VAL A 328 5.48 -48.94 -18.22
N VAL A 329 4.25 -48.50 -17.91
CA VAL A 329 4.03 -47.14 -17.39
C VAL A 329 4.66 -46.96 -16.01
N GLU A 330 4.51 -47.93 -15.09
CA GLU A 330 5.19 -47.87 -13.78
C GLU A 330 6.71 -47.80 -13.92
N TYR A 331 7.28 -48.58 -14.86
CA TYR A 331 8.72 -48.56 -15.12
C TYR A 331 9.20 -47.16 -15.53
N VAL A 332 8.50 -46.50 -16.46
CA VAL A 332 8.82 -45.12 -16.87
C VAL A 332 8.69 -44.15 -15.70
N ILE A 333 7.69 -44.32 -14.83
CA ILE A 333 7.51 -43.45 -13.67
C ILE A 333 8.65 -43.61 -12.65
N VAL A 334 9.09 -44.84 -12.37
CA VAL A 334 10.25 -45.09 -11.49
C VAL A 334 11.53 -44.45 -12.04
N HIS A 335 11.76 -44.54 -13.34
CA HIS A 335 13.00 -44.02 -13.95
C HIS A 335 12.97 -42.51 -14.22
N SER A 336 11.77 -41.92 -14.34
CA SER A 336 11.62 -40.48 -14.59
C SER A 336 11.46 -39.65 -13.31
N THR A 337 11.01 -40.26 -12.20
CA THR A 337 10.81 -39.55 -10.93
C THR A 337 11.92 -39.84 -9.93
N GLN A 338 12.47 -38.80 -9.30
CA GLN A 338 13.48 -38.97 -8.24
C GLN A 338 12.80 -39.17 -6.89
N ASN A 339 13.06 -40.28 -6.20
CA ASN A 339 12.60 -40.56 -4.83
C ASN A 339 11.07 -40.44 -4.62
N PHE A 340 10.27 -40.66 -5.66
CA PHE A 340 8.81 -40.65 -5.55
C PHE A 340 8.26 -42.07 -5.52
N ARG A 341 8.60 -42.88 -6.52
CA ARG A 341 8.25 -44.30 -6.62
C ARG A 341 9.51 -45.14 -6.47
N SER A 342 9.52 -46.12 -5.57
CA SER A 342 10.68 -47.01 -5.42
C SER A 342 10.53 -48.27 -6.28
N GLN A 343 11.66 -48.78 -6.79
CA GLN A 343 11.68 -50.04 -7.55
C GLN A 343 11.10 -51.19 -6.72
N THR A 344 11.48 -51.27 -5.43
CA THR A 344 11.00 -52.30 -4.51
C THR A 344 9.49 -52.29 -4.31
N GLU A 345 8.83 -51.12 -4.28
CA GLU A 345 7.37 -51.03 -4.22
C GLU A 345 6.71 -51.61 -5.48
N VAL A 346 7.29 -51.34 -6.66
CA VAL A 346 6.79 -51.86 -7.93
C VAL A 346 7.02 -53.36 -8.04
N ASP A 347 8.17 -53.86 -7.59
CA ASP A 347 8.48 -55.30 -7.57
C ASP A 347 7.51 -56.07 -6.64
N ASN A 348 7.22 -55.54 -5.45
CA ASN A 348 6.22 -56.14 -4.56
C ASN A 348 4.82 -56.16 -5.18
N LEU A 349 4.45 -55.10 -5.92
CA LEU A 349 3.19 -55.05 -6.65
C LEU A 349 3.17 -56.08 -7.78
N TRP A 350 4.27 -56.22 -8.52
CA TRP A 350 4.46 -57.21 -9.58
C TRP A 350 4.28 -58.64 -9.07
N ASP A 351 4.94 -59.00 -7.97
CA ASP A 351 4.82 -60.35 -7.37
C ASP A 351 3.37 -60.65 -6.95
N SER A 352 2.69 -59.66 -6.34
CA SER A 352 1.28 -59.80 -5.96
C SER A 352 0.36 -59.97 -7.17
N VAL A 353 0.62 -59.21 -8.25
CA VAL A 353 -0.14 -59.29 -9.49
C VAL A 353 0.07 -60.64 -10.16
N ILE A 354 1.31 -61.12 -10.30
CA ILE A 354 1.59 -62.45 -10.90
C ILE A 354 0.91 -63.56 -10.11
N ALA A 355 1.01 -63.55 -8.78
CA ALA A 355 0.38 -64.59 -7.96
C ALA A 355 -1.14 -64.69 -8.24
N LYS A 356 -1.79 -63.54 -8.44
CA LYS A 356 -3.21 -63.47 -8.82
C LYS A 356 -3.46 -63.89 -10.26
N VAL A 357 -2.60 -63.49 -11.20
CA VAL A 357 -2.69 -63.90 -12.62
C VAL A 357 -2.60 -65.42 -12.73
N VAL A 358 -1.64 -66.05 -12.05
CA VAL A 358 -1.49 -67.51 -12.03
C VAL A 358 -2.76 -68.16 -11.52
N LYS A 359 -3.33 -67.65 -10.42
CA LYS A 359 -4.59 -68.13 -9.85
C LYS A 359 -5.76 -68.03 -10.85
N ILE A 360 -5.93 -66.87 -11.49
CA ILE A 360 -6.99 -66.64 -12.49
C ILE A 360 -6.82 -67.60 -13.68
N ILE A 361 -5.59 -67.78 -14.15
CA ILE A 361 -5.30 -68.69 -15.27
C ILE A 361 -5.63 -70.13 -14.86
N THR A 362 -5.23 -70.59 -13.67
CA THR A 362 -5.57 -71.95 -13.20
C THR A 362 -7.07 -72.15 -13.07
N GLU A 363 -7.80 -71.18 -12.50
CA GLU A 363 -9.26 -71.26 -12.36
C GLU A 363 -9.95 -71.28 -13.74
N SER A 364 -9.47 -70.50 -14.71
CA SER A 364 -10.00 -70.45 -16.08
C SER A 364 -9.69 -71.67 -16.95
N LEU A 365 -8.76 -72.54 -16.51
CA LEU A 365 -8.44 -73.82 -17.14
C LEU A 365 -9.23 -74.99 -16.50
N ASP A 366 -9.46 -74.88 -15.19
CA ASP A 366 -10.19 -75.87 -14.38
C ASP A 366 -11.72 -75.78 -14.59
N GLU A 367 -12.29 -74.58 -14.70
CA GLU A 367 -13.65 -74.33 -15.23
C GLU A 367 -13.75 -74.61 -16.72
#